data_AF-A0A6J4IF67-F1
#
_entry.id   AF-A0A6J4IF67-F1
#
_cell.length_a   1.000
_cell.length_b   1.000
_cell.length_c   1.000
_cell.angle_alpha   90.00
_cell.angle_beta   90.00
_cell.angle_gamma   90.00
#
_symmetry.space_group_name_H-M   'P 1'
#
loop_
_entity.id
_entity.type
_entity.pdbx_description
1 polymer ?
#
loop_
_entity_poly.entity_id
_entity_poly.type
_entity_poly.pdbx_seq_one_letter_code
_entity_poly.pdbx_strand_id
1 'polypeptide(L)'
;NIIMIPLGIGMIRIATRVLRAPLAGVMPVILLLCAVGAFATGNNLFAVVLVAVFGCVGFVMERNGYPVAAMVLGIVMGTMVEQNFVTSLIKSDGDVLPFFERPVSGVLAALTFGALLWPLGVFVWRRLRGPDLPAARAAE
;
A
#
# COMPACT_ATOMS: atom_id res chain seq x y z
N ASN A 1 28.86 3.94 7.34
CA ASN A 1 28.17 3.02 6.41
C ASN A 1 28.39 1.54 6.75
N ILE A 2 29.63 1.08 6.95
CA ILE A 2 29.94 -0.33 7.31
C ILE A 2 29.19 -0.87 8.54
N ILE A 3 29.00 -0.07 9.60
CA ILE A 3 28.25 -0.47 10.81
C ILE A 3 26.76 -0.75 10.55
N MET A 4 26.17 -0.17 9.50
CA MET A 4 24.76 -0.37 9.17
C MET A 4 24.49 -1.79 8.64
N ILE A 5 25.48 -2.42 8.00
CA ILE A 5 25.34 -3.75 7.39
C ILE A 5 25.07 -4.84 8.45
N PRO A 6 25.92 -5.04 9.49
CA PRO A 6 25.66 -6.05 10.50
C PRO A 6 24.44 -5.73 11.37
N LEU A 7 24.21 -4.45 11.67
CA LEU A 7 23.06 -4.00 12.47
C LEU A 7 21.75 -4.24 11.70
N GLY A 8 21.71 -3.94 10.40
CA GLY A 8 20.57 -4.20 9.54
C GLY A 8 20.23 -5.69 9.44
N ILE A 9 21.23 -6.54 9.22
CA ILE A 9 21.03 -8.00 9.18
C ILE A 9 20.49 -8.53 10.52
N GLY A 10 21.04 -8.04 11.65
CA GLY A 10 20.57 -8.40 12.99
C GLY A 10 19.11 -8.01 13.22
N MET A 11 18.74 -6.78 12.88
CA MET A 11 17.37 -6.27 13.03
C MET A 11 16.37 -7.01 12.14
N ILE A 12 16.74 -7.31 10.88
CA ILE A 12 15.89 -8.10 9.98
C ILE A 12 15.65 -9.52 10.55
N ARG A 13 16.69 -10.14 11.14
CA ARG A 13 16.58 -11.46 11.77
C ARG A 13 15.61 -11.46 12.96
N ILE A 14 15.64 -10.40 13.77
CA ILE A 14 14.74 -10.24 14.92
C ILE A 14 13.31 -9.97 14.42
N ALA A 15 13.13 -9.02 13.50
CA ALA A 15 11.82 -8.67 12.95
C ALA A 15 11.12 -9.86 12.27
N THR A 16 11.87 -10.65 11.48
CA THR A 16 11.32 -11.86 10.85
C THR A 16 10.91 -12.94 11.84
N ARG A 17 11.52 -13.00 13.04
CA ARG A 17 11.09 -13.92 14.10
C ARG A 17 9.75 -13.50 14.71
N VAL A 18 9.49 -12.19 14.84
CA VAL A 18 8.20 -11.65 15.29
C VAL A 18 7.11 -11.90 14.25
N LEU A 19 7.40 -11.69 12.97
CA LEU A 19 6.45 -11.91 11.86
C LEU A 19 6.07 -13.39 11.66
N ARG A 20 6.88 -14.34 12.17
CA ARG A 20 6.60 -15.78 12.12
C ARG A 20 5.66 -16.26 13.21
N ALA A 21 5.36 -15.43 14.21
CA ALA A 21 4.40 -15.77 15.26
C ALA A 21 2.99 -15.93 14.67
N PRO A 22 2.12 -16.78 15.26
CA PRO A 22 0.77 -16.99 14.76
C PRO A 22 0.00 -15.67 14.75
N LEU A 23 -0.59 -15.34 13.60
CA LEU A 23 -1.29 -14.08 13.36
C LEU A 23 -2.37 -13.79 14.42
N ALA A 24 -3.02 -14.86 14.90
CA ALA A 24 -4.04 -14.81 15.95
C ALA A 24 -3.53 -14.20 17.28
N GLY A 25 -2.26 -14.38 17.63
CA GLY A 25 -1.66 -13.77 18.82
C GLY A 25 -1.07 -12.38 18.57
N VAL A 26 -0.61 -12.12 17.34
CA VAL A 26 0.05 -10.86 16.97
C VAL A 26 -0.95 -9.72 16.81
N MET A 27 -2.14 -9.99 16.27
CA MET A 27 -3.20 -8.99 16.08
C MET A 27 -3.62 -8.24 17.36
N PRO A 28 -3.97 -8.90 18.49
CA PRO A 28 -4.34 -8.19 19.71
C PRO A 28 -3.18 -7.39 20.32
N VAL A 29 -1.94 -7.87 20.19
CA VAL A 29 -0.75 -7.15 20.65
C VAL A 29 -0.54 -5.86 19.85
N ILE A 30 -0.69 -5.92 18.52
CA ILE A 30 -0.60 -4.74 17.65
C ILE A 30 -1.70 -3.73 18.02
N LEU A 31 -2.94 -4.19 18.21
CA LEU A 31 -4.06 -3.31 18.60
C LEU A 31 -3.80 -2.58 19.92
N LEU A 32 -3.30 -3.30 20.94
CA LEU A 32 -2.93 -2.71 22.22
C LEU A 32 -1.80 -1.68 22.05
N LEU A 33 -0.78 -2.00 21.27
CA LEU A 33 0.33 -1.10 21.00
C LEU A 33 -0.14 0.18 20.28
N CYS A 34 -1.06 0.06 19.31
CA CYS A 34 -1.67 1.19 18.62
C CYS A 34 -2.51 2.07 19.57
N ALA A 35 -3.28 1.46 20.47
CA ALA A 35 -4.08 2.19 21.46
C ALA A 35 -3.18 2.98 22.43
N VAL A 36 -2.12 2.35 22.95
CA VAL A 36 -1.14 3.00 23.82
C VAL A 36 -0.39 4.11 23.09
N GLY A 37 0.03 3.87 21.84
CA GLY A 37 0.71 4.87 21.01
C GLY A 37 -0.15 6.10 20.73
N ALA A 38 -1.43 5.90 20.37
CA ALA A 38 -2.38 6.98 20.14
C ALA A 38 -2.63 7.81 21.42
N PHE A 39 -2.68 7.15 22.58
CA PHE A 39 -2.78 7.83 23.87
C PHE A 39 -1.51 8.64 24.19
N ALA A 40 -0.32 8.10 23.90
CA ALA A 40 0.95 8.74 24.21
C ALA A 40 1.20 10.05 23.43
N THR A 41 0.67 10.18 22.22
CA THR A 41 0.91 11.37 21.37
C THR A 41 0.21 12.64 21.88
N GLY A 42 -0.91 12.51 22.60
CA GLY A 42 -1.71 13.68 22.98
C GLY A 42 -2.55 13.55 24.23
N ASN A 43 -2.35 12.49 25.03
CA ASN A 43 -3.12 12.18 26.24
C ASN A 43 -4.64 12.27 26.02
N ASN A 44 -5.09 11.91 24.81
CA ASN A 44 -6.47 12.11 24.38
C ASN A 44 -7.20 10.76 24.31
N LEU A 45 -8.20 10.59 25.18
CA LEU A 45 -9.04 9.39 25.20
C LEU A 45 -9.80 9.19 23.87
N PHE A 46 -10.13 10.27 23.17
CA PHE A 46 -10.80 10.21 21.87
C PHE A 46 -9.97 9.47 20.82
N ALA A 47 -8.63 9.62 20.85
CA ALA A 47 -7.75 8.91 19.93
C ALA A 47 -7.77 7.40 20.17
N VAL A 48 -7.89 6.97 21.43
CA VAL A 48 -8.02 5.55 21.79
C VAL A 48 -9.35 4.97 21.31
N VAL A 49 -10.44 5.73 21.48
CA VAL A 49 -11.76 5.36 20.94
C VAL A 49 -11.70 5.25 19.42
N LEU A 50 -11.00 6.18 18.75
CA LEU A 50 -10.82 6.16 17.30
C LEU A 50 -10.07 4.90 16.84
N VAL A 51 -9.00 4.50 17.53
CA VAL A 51 -8.28 3.25 17.25
C VAL A 51 -9.20 2.03 17.40
N ALA A 52 -10.05 1.99 18.43
CA ALA A 52 -10.99 0.88 18.63
C ALA A 52 -12.04 0.82 17.50
N VAL A 53 -12.60 1.96 17.10
CA VAL A 53 -13.57 2.05 16.01
C VAL A 53 -12.94 1.63 14.67
N PHE A 54 -11.80 2.20 14.30
CA PHE A 54 -11.11 1.85 13.06
C PHE A 54 -10.57 0.41 13.06
N GLY A 55 -10.17 -0.13 14.21
CA GLY A 55 -9.83 -1.54 14.35
C GLY A 55 -11.02 -2.46 14.06
N CYS A 56 -12.21 -2.11 14.55
CA CYS A 56 -13.45 -2.83 14.24
C CYS A 56 -13.83 -2.73 12.76
N VAL A 57 -13.73 -1.53 12.17
CA VAL A 57 -13.96 -1.33 10.72
C VAL A 57 -12.99 -2.18 9.90
N GLY A 58 -11.70 -2.19 10.25
CA GLY A 58 -10.70 -3.04 9.62
C GLY A 58 -11.06 -4.53 9.70
N PHE A 59 -11.51 -5.00 10.86
CA PHE A 59 -11.96 -6.39 11.03
C PHE A 59 -13.16 -6.74 10.12
N VAL A 60 -14.13 -5.85 9.99
CA VAL A 60 -15.29 -6.05 9.09
C VAL A 60 -14.85 -6.08 7.63
N MET A 61 -13.93 -5.20 7.23
CA MET A 61 -13.38 -5.16 5.89
C MET A 61 -12.60 -6.42 5.53
N GLU A 62 -11.76 -6.91 6.46
CA GLU A 62 -11.01 -8.16 6.31
C GLU A 62 -11.97 -9.35 6.11
N ARG A 63 -13.06 -9.39 6.88
CA ARG A 63 -14.10 -10.44 6.77
C ARG A 63 -14.80 -10.42 5.40
N ASN A 64 -14.91 -9.24 4.79
CA ASN A 64 -15.50 -9.07 3.47
C ASN A 64 -14.47 -9.25 2.33
N GLY A 65 -13.22 -9.59 2.64
CA GLY A 65 -12.16 -9.82 1.65
C GLY A 65 -11.56 -8.54 1.07
N TYR A 66 -11.80 -7.38 1.69
CA TYR A 66 -11.17 -6.12 1.27
C TYR A 66 -9.80 -5.96 1.92
N PRO A 67 -8.73 -5.69 1.14
CA PRO A 67 -7.39 -5.48 1.68
C PRO A 67 -7.30 -4.14 2.41
N VAL A 68 -7.48 -4.15 3.73
CA VAL A 68 -7.45 -2.95 4.60
C VAL A 68 -6.17 -2.14 4.40
N ALA A 69 -5.03 -2.82 4.34
CA ALA A 69 -3.72 -2.19 4.15
C ALA A 69 -3.65 -1.34 2.87
N ALA A 70 -4.22 -1.83 1.76
CA ALA A 70 -4.22 -1.10 0.49
C ALA A 70 -5.15 0.12 0.53
N MET A 71 -6.31 0.01 1.19
CA MET A 71 -7.23 1.15 1.35
C MET A 71 -6.57 2.27 2.18
N VAL A 72 -6.00 1.94 3.34
CA VAL A 72 -5.33 2.91 4.20
C VAL A 72 -4.16 3.56 3.47
N LEU A 73 -3.34 2.76 2.78
CA LEU A 73 -2.24 3.28 1.97
C LEU A 73 -2.75 4.25 0.90
N GLY A 74 -3.84 3.92 0.20
CA GLY A 74 -4.43 4.80 -0.80
C GLY A 74 -4.91 6.13 -0.22
N ILE A 75 -5.61 6.11 0.91
CA ILE A 75 -6.12 7.32 1.58
C ILE A 75 -4.98 8.23 2.04
N VAL A 76 -3.96 7.66 2.69
CA VAL A 76 -2.82 8.44 3.20
C VAL A 76 -1.93 8.94 2.06
N MET A 77 -1.68 8.09 1.05
CA MET A 77 -0.87 8.50 -0.10
C MET A 77 -1.58 9.52 -0.97
N GLY A 78 -2.91 9.46 -1.10
CA GLY A 78 -3.69 10.41 -1.90
C GLY A 78 -3.48 11.86 -1.46
N THR A 79 -3.57 12.13 -0.15
CA THR A 79 -3.34 13.49 0.38
C THR A 79 -1.91 13.96 0.18
N MET A 80 -0.94 13.06 0.32
CA MET A 80 0.47 13.36 0.07
C MET A 80 0.70 13.67 -1.42
N VAL A 81 0.11 12.90 -2.33
CA VAL A 81 0.21 13.13 -3.78
C VAL A 81 -0.40 14.47 -4.15
N GLU A 82 -1.59 14.80 -3.64
CA GLU A 82 -2.26 16.07 -3.88
C GLU A 82 -1.42 17.26 -3.40
N GLN A 83 -0.91 17.19 -2.16
CA GLN A 83 -0.06 18.24 -1.59
C GLN A 83 1.22 18.44 -2.39
N ASN A 84 1.89 17.34 -2.79
CA ASN A 84 3.09 17.42 -3.61
C ASN A 84 2.78 17.97 -5.02
N PHE A 85 1.65 17.58 -5.61
CA PHE A 85 1.22 18.08 -6.92
C PHE A 85 0.95 19.59 -6.89
N VAL A 86 0.20 20.07 -5.90
CA VAL A 86 -0.06 21.51 -5.71
C VAL A 86 1.24 22.27 -5.46
N THR A 87 2.12 21.74 -4.60
CA THR A 87 3.43 22.35 -4.32
C THR A 87 4.29 22.44 -5.59
N SER A 88 4.28 21.39 -6.41
CA SER A 88 4.98 21.38 -7.70
C SER A 88 4.39 22.38 -8.69
N LEU A 89 3.06 22.50 -8.78
CA LEU A 89 2.40 23.48 -9.66
C LEU A 89 2.69 24.92 -9.26
N ILE A 90 2.68 25.24 -7.97
CA ILE A 90 3.05 26.56 -7.45
C ILE A 90 4.51 26.87 -7.79
N LYS A 91 5.40 25.88 -7.66
CA LYS A 91 6.83 26.03 -7.99
C LYS A 91 7.10 26.20 -9.49
N SER A 92 6.14 25.81 -10.34
CA SER A 92 6.21 25.92 -11.79
C SER A 92 5.38 27.10 -12.34
N ASP A 93 4.98 28.05 -11.49
CA ASP A 93 4.16 29.22 -11.86
C ASP A 93 2.88 28.85 -12.63
N GLY A 94 2.30 27.67 -12.32
CA GLY A 94 1.09 27.18 -12.98
C GLY A 94 1.29 26.49 -14.33
N ASP A 95 2.52 26.48 -14.87
CA ASP A 95 2.82 25.77 -16.11
C ASP A 95 3.06 24.27 -15.85
N VAL A 96 2.36 23.42 -16.62
CA VAL A 96 2.55 21.95 -16.62
C VAL A 96 3.70 21.51 -17.54
N LEU A 97 4.25 22.43 -18.33
CA LEU A 97 5.36 22.20 -19.26
C LEU A 97 6.64 21.66 -18.58
N PRO A 98 7.03 22.09 -17.36
CA PRO A 98 8.21 21.57 -16.67
C PRO A 98 8.11 20.09 -16.28
N PHE A 99 6.89 19.53 -16.19
CA PHE A 99 6.70 18.08 -15.97
C PHE A 99 7.11 17.25 -17.19
N PHE A 100 7.03 17.83 -18.40
CA PHE A 100 7.45 17.19 -19.65
C PHE A 100 8.87 17.56 -20.08
N GLU A 101 9.36 18.75 -19.73
CA GLU A 101 10.76 19.14 -20.01
C GLU A 101 11.77 18.40 -19.13
N ARG A 102 11.39 17.94 -17.94
CA ARG A 102 12.28 17.15 -17.09
C ARG A 102 12.30 15.68 -17.57
N PRO A 103 13.43 15.18 -18.11
CA PRO A 103 13.51 13.83 -18.64
C PRO A 103 13.24 12.75 -17.57
N VAL A 104 13.57 13.04 -16.31
CA VAL A 104 13.31 12.14 -15.18
C VAL A 104 11.81 12.01 -14.90
N SER A 105 11.07 13.12 -14.96
CA SER A 105 9.61 13.13 -14.77
C SER A 105 8.91 12.38 -15.89
N GLY A 106 9.35 12.56 -17.14
CA GLY A 106 8.81 11.83 -18.30
C GLY A 106 9.02 10.31 -18.20
N VAL A 107 10.22 9.87 -17.81
CA VAL A 107 10.51 8.43 -17.63
C VAL A 107 9.68 7.84 -16.48
N LEU A 108 9.57 8.54 -15.36
CA LEU A 108 8.75 8.11 -14.22
C LEU A 108 7.26 8.05 -14.60
N ALA A 109 6.74 9.06 -15.30
CA ALA A 109 5.37 9.07 -15.77
C ALA A 109 5.09 7.91 -16.72
N ALA A 110 5.97 7.66 -17.69
CA ALA A 110 5.85 6.52 -18.60
C ALA A 110 5.86 5.17 -17.85
N LEU A 111 6.72 5.02 -16.83
CA LEU A 111 6.74 3.84 -15.97
C LEU A 111 5.44 3.70 -15.16
N THR A 112 4.91 4.79 -14.60
CA THR A 112 3.65 4.78 -13.85
C THR A 112 2.48 4.40 -14.74
N PHE A 113 2.32 5.03 -15.91
CA PHE A 113 1.27 4.67 -16.87
C PHE A 113 1.45 3.24 -17.38
N GLY A 114 2.69 2.81 -17.65
CA GLY A 114 2.99 1.43 -18.03
C GLY A 114 2.59 0.42 -16.96
N ALA A 115 2.94 0.66 -15.70
CA ALA A 115 2.59 -0.20 -14.57
C ALA A 115 1.08 -0.21 -14.27
N LEU A 116 0.39 0.91 -14.49
CA LEU A 116 -1.07 1.03 -14.31
C LEU A 116 -1.84 0.30 -15.42
N LEU A 117 -1.39 0.45 -16.67
CA LEU A 117 -2.02 -0.16 -17.85
C LEU A 117 -1.67 -1.64 -18.00
N TRP A 118 -0.53 -2.10 -17.46
CA TRP A 118 -0.12 -3.50 -17.49
C TRP A 118 -1.18 -4.47 -16.95
N PRO A 119 -1.72 -4.33 -15.72
CA PRO A 119 -2.75 -5.24 -15.20
C PRO A 119 -4.07 -5.11 -15.97
N LEU A 120 -4.41 -3.91 -16.46
CA LEU A 120 -5.63 -3.69 -17.27
C LEU A 120 -5.50 -4.39 -18.64
N GLY A 121 -4.35 -4.26 -19.29
CA GLY A 121 -4.03 -4.91 -20.56
C GLY A 121 -3.99 -6.43 -20.44
N VAL A 122 -3.39 -6.96 -19.37
CA VAL A 122 -3.40 -8.41 -19.08
C VAL A 122 -4.81 -8.91 -18.77
N PHE A 123 -5.63 -8.14 -18.05
CA PHE A 123 -7.02 -8.49 -17.77
C PHE A 123 -7.88 -8.50 -19.04
N VAL A 124 -7.75 -7.48 -19.89
CA VAL A 124 -8.45 -7.39 -21.18
C VAL A 124 -7.97 -8.48 -22.14
N TRP A 125 -6.66 -8.75 -22.20
CA TRP A 125 -6.08 -9.80 -23.04
C TRP A 125 -6.47 -11.21 -22.58
N ARG A 126 -6.57 -11.44 -21.26
CA ARG A 126 -7.14 -12.68 -20.67
C ARG A 126 -8.65 -12.80 -20.88
N ARG A 127 -9.37 -11.70 -21.05
CA ARG A 127 -10.82 -11.71 -21.34
C ARG A 127 -11.10 -11.90 -22.83
N LEU A 128 -10.18 -11.47 -23.70
CA LEU A 128 -10.23 -11.66 -25.16
C LEU A 128 -9.69 -13.03 -25.59
N ARG A 129 -8.70 -13.59 -24.87
CA ARG A 129 -8.38 -15.03 -24.94
C ARG A 129 -9.37 -15.78 -24.06
N GLY A 130 -10.58 -15.94 -24.57
CA GLY A 130 -11.63 -16.72 -23.93
C GLY A 130 -11.12 -18.10 -23.49
N PRO A 131 -11.76 -18.70 -22.46
CA PRO A 131 -11.35 -19.96 -21.87
C PRO A 131 -11.05 -21.00 -22.96
N ASP A 132 -9.84 -21.55 -22.95
CA ASP A 132 -9.55 -22.82 -23.61
C ASP A 132 -10.43 -23.87 -22.93
N LEU A 133 -11.67 -24.00 -23.41
CA LEU A 133 -12.55 -25.10 -23.04
C LEU A 133 -11.81 -26.38 -23.46
N PRO A 134 -11.67 -27.36 -22.55
CA PRO A 134 -11.02 -28.63 -22.82
C PRO A 134 -11.84 -29.41 -23.85
N ALA A 135 -11.56 -29.17 -25.13
CA ALA A 135 -12.15 -29.88 -26.25
C ALA A 135 -11.13 -30.84 -26.84
N ALA A 136 -10.89 -31.96 -26.15
CA ALA A 136 -10.61 -33.26 -26.79
C ALA A 136 -10.53 -34.39 -25.74
N ARG A 137 -11.67 -34.68 -25.08
CA ARG A 137 -12.09 -36.08 -24.86
C ARG A 137 -12.65 -36.67 -26.17
N ALA A 138 -12.00 -36.40 -27.30
CA ALA A 138 -12.45 -36.74 -28.65
C ALA A 138 -11.28 -37.20 -29.54
N ALA A 139 -10.34 -37.94 -28.94
CA ALA A 139 -9.42 -38.80 -29.66
C ALA A 139 -9.14 -39.98 -28.73
N GLU A 140 -9.99 -40.99 -28.86
CA GLU A 140 -9.70 -42.43 -28.69
C GLU A 140 -9.28 -42.96 -27.31
#